data_AF-U1S5F8-F1
#
_entry.id   AF-U1S5F8-F1
#
_cell.length_a   1.000
_cell.length_b   1.000
_cell.length_c   1.000
_cell.angle_alpha   90.00
_cell.angle_beta   90.00
_cell.angle_gamma   90.00
#
_symmetry.space_group_name_H-M   'P 1'
#
loop_
_entity.id
_entity.type
_entity.pdbx_description
1 polymer ?
#
loop_
_entity_poly.entity_id
_entity_poly.type
_entity_poly.pdbx_seq_one_letter_code
_entity_poly.pdbx_strand_id
1 'polypeptide(L)'
;MASKSPEWNPTLDQAVTKQECGQGDYRQNFWESLDSSRDTSAISRKVYNNGFKCELEKKLDDGSVELLVPQGAKTFAITAGQSDYSRDTNITVTFEISDPISDKVLDTASLRLNEAKEFSIDVSSVPRLKLKVVAEAAQGESRKSDISVIPIWADPKFS
;
A
#
# COMPACT_ATOMS: atom_id res chain seq x y z
N MET A 1 16.43 -8.09 -19.88
CA MET A 1 15.74 -8.14 -18.59
C MET A 1 15.41 -9.60 -18.31
N ALA A 2 15.92 -10.18 -17.22
CA ALA A 2 15.58 -11.55 -16.87
C ALA A 2 14.08 -11.60 -16.54
N SER A 3 13.32 -12.43 -17.26
CA SER A 3 11.91 -12.68 -16.99
C SER A 3 11.81 -13.30 -15.60
N LYS A 4 11.23 -12.58 -14.63
CA LYS A 4 10.93 -13.15 -13.32
C LYS A 4 9.90 -14.26 -13.51
N SER A 5 9.98 -15.30 -12.66
CA SER A 5 8.95 -16.32 -12.58
C SER A 5 7.56 -15.67 -12.51
N PRO A 6 6.54 -16.21 -13.20
CA PRO A 6 5.16 -15.71 -13.08
C PRO A 6 4.66 -15.80 -11.63
N GLU A 7 5.18 -16.76 -10.86
CA GLU A 7 4.94 -16.89 -9.43
C GLU A 7 6.10 -16.29 -8.62
N TRP A 8 5.84 -15.22 -7.86
CA TRP A 8 6.81 -14.62 -6.94
C TRP A 8 6.16 -13.61 -6.00
N ASN A 9 6.86 -13.28 -4.89
CA ASN A 9 6.41 -12.31 -3.90
C ASN A 9 7.23 -11.03 -4.02
N PRO A 10 6.67 -9.89 -4.46
CA PRO A 10 7.40 -8.65 -4.60
C PRO A 10 7.79 -8.01 -3.27
N THR A 11 8.98 -7.41 -3.28
CA THR A 11 9.50 -6.53 -2.22
C THR A 11 9.55 -5.09 -2.72
N LEU A 12 9.68 -4.15 -1.79
CA LEU A 12 9.72 -2.73 -2.11
C LEU A 12 10.91 -2.33 -3.01
N ASP A 13 12.05 -3.03 -2.93
CA ASP A 13 13.23 -2.78 -3.76
C ASP A 13 13.02 -3.11 -5.24
N GLN A 14 11.95 -3.85 -5.53
CA GLN A 14 11.59 -4.25 -6.88
C GLN A 14 10.49 -3.36 -7.47
N ALA A 15 10.06 -2.34 -6.74
CA ALA A 15 9.19 -1.30 -7.27
C ALA A 15 9.88 -0.47 -8.34
N VAL A 16 9.16 -0.17 -9.41
CA VAL A 16 9.67 0.66 -10.51
C VAL A 16 9.47 2.15 -10.29
N THR A 17 8.45 2.51 -9.50
CA THR A 17 8.14 3.89 -9.13
C THR A 17 7.69 3.90 -7.66
N LYS A 18 8.11 4.92 -6.92
CA LYS A 18 7.66 5.19 -5.55
C LYS A 18 7.29 6.67 -5.47
N GLN A 19 6.03 6.96 -5.16
CA GLN A 19 5.59 8.28 -4.72
C GLN A 19 5.74 8.32 -3.21
N GLU A 20 6.38 9.38 -2.71
CA GLU A 20 6.60 9.62 -1.28
C GLU A 20 5.28 9.58 -0.50
N CYS A 21 5.38 9.26 0.79
CA CYS A 21 4.26 9.15 1.72
C CYS A 21 3.90 10.54 2.25
N GLY A 22 2.99 11.24 1.56
CA GLY A 22 2.65 12.61 1.90
C GLY A 22 3.72 13.63 1.52
N GLN A 23 3.38 14.92 1.63
CA GLN A 23 4.29 16.04 1.37
C GLN A 23 4.72 16.70 2.69
N GLY A 24 5.84 16.24 3.25
CA GLY A 24 6.50 16.84 4.41
C GLY A 24 7.63 17.80 4.03
N ASP A 25 7.79 18.93 4.75
CA ASP A 25 8.78 19.97 4.42
C ASP A 25 10.25 19.58 4.73
N TYR A 26 10.50 18.57 5.58
CA TYR A 26 11.88 18.26 6.03
C TYR A 26 12.21 16.79 6.36
N ARG A 27 11.19 15.92 6.54
CA ARG A 27 11.37 14.47 6.65
C ARG A 27 10.62 13.85 5.48
N GLN A 28 11.35 13.31 4.53
CA GLN A 28 10.75 12.53 3.47
C GLN A 28 10.22 11.24 4.11
N ASN A 29 8.91 11.15 4.27
CA ASN A 29 8.28 9.92 4.72
C ASN A 29 8.33 8.97 3.53
N PHE A 30 9.16 7.95 3.64
CA PHE A 30 9.40 6.98 2.58
C PHE A 30 8.61 5.70 2.83
N TRP A 31 8.41 4.96 1.76
CA TRP A 31 8.05 3.56 1.88
C TRP A 31 9.17 2.78 2.56
N GLU A 32 8.81 1.92 3.50
CA GLU A 32 9.72 1.00 4.20
C GLU A 32 9.28 -0.44 3.96
N SER A 33 10.23 -1.35 3.72
CA SER A 33 9.94 -2.79 3.65
C SER A 33 9.62 -3.33 5.05
N LEU A 34 8.70 -4.29 5.16
CA LEU A 34 8.33 -4.83 6.48
C LEU A 34 9.45 -5.67 7.11
N ASP A 35 10.28 -6.33 6.30
CA ASP A 35 11.39 -7.19 6.74
C ASP A 35 12.59 -6.41 7.30
N SER A 36 12.78 -5.18 6.84
CA SER A 36 13.85 -4.28 7.30
C SER A 36 13.38 -3.34 8.41
N SER A 37 12.07 -3.27 8.66
CA SER A 37 11.51 -2.39 9.66
C SER A 37 11.84 -2.84 11.07
N ARG A 38 12.15 -1.87 11.94
CA ARG A 38 12.37 -2.12 13.38
C ARG A 38 11.07 -2.34 14.14
N ASP A 39 9.95 -1.89 13.58
CA ASP A 39 8.64 -2.00 14.20
C ASP A 39 7.92 -3.26 13.74
N THR A 40 7.15 -3.87 14.64
CA THR A 40 6.29 -4.99 14.28
C THR A 40 5.22 -4.52 13.32
N SER A 41 5.17 -5.13 12.14
CA SER A 41 4.17 -4.84 11.13
C SER A 41 2.97 -5.77 11.32
N ALA A 42 1.93 -5.29 12.01
CA ALA A 42 0.73 -6.07 12.29
C ALA A 42 -0.52 -5.35 11.78
N ILE A 43 -1.42 -6.09 11.15
CA ILE A 43 -2.74 -5.61 10.72
C ILE A 43 -3.78 -6.50 11.39
N SER A 44 -4.68 -5.92 12.18
CA SER A 44 -5.74 -6.66 12.86
C SER A 44 -5.18 -7.84 13.66
N ARG A 45 -4.10 -7.59 14.42
CA ARG A 45 -3.38 -8.53 15.28
C ARG A 45 -2.61 -9.64 14.56
N LYS A 46 -2.62 -9.70 13.22
CA LYS A 46 -1.78 -10.62 12.45
C LYS A 46 -0.50 -9.93 12.04
N VAL A 47 0.64 -10.57 12.33
CA VAL A 47 1.98 -10.08 11.98
C VAL A 47 2.34 -10.48 10.55
N TYR A 48 2.95 -9.55 9.82
CA TYR A 48 3.41 -9.69 8.44
C TYR A 48 4.89 -9.33 8.35
N ASN A 49 5.65 -10.15 7.61
CA ASN A 49 7.09 -9.95 7.43
C ASN A 49 7.47 -9.63 5.98
N ASN A 50 6.51 -9.68 5.05
CA ASN A 50 6.72 -9.31 3.66
C ASN A 50 5.70 -8.23 3.24
N GLY A 51 6.15 -7.32 2.39
CA GLY A 51 5.36 -6.17 1.93
C GLY A 51 6.06 -4.86 2.24
N PHE A 52 5.28 -3.79 2.34
CA PHE A 52 5.78 -2.45 2.59
C PHE A 52 4.74 -1.58 3.29
N LYS A 53 5.23 -0.61 4.05
CA LYS A 53 4.43 0.36 4.79
C LYS A 53 4.82 1.79 4.44
N CYS A 54 3.90 2.69 4.73
CA CYS A 54 4.00 4.10 4.42
C CYS A 54 3.47 4.88 5.62
N GLU A 55 4.22 5.87 6.12
CA GLU A 55 3.77 6.71 7.24
C GLU A 55 3.13 7.99 6.67
N LEU A 56 1.84 8.20 6.95
CA LEU A 56 1.09 9.38 6.53
C LEU A 56 0.86 10.28 7.74
N GLU A 57 1.33 11.52 7.65
CA GLU A 57 1.38 12.47 8.77
C GLU A 57 0.33 13.59 8.66
N LYS A 58 -0.31 13.76 7.50
CA LYS A 58 -1.34 14.77 7.28
C LYS A 58 -2.57 14.18 6.60
N LYS A 59 -3.74 14.77 6.89
CA LYS A 59 -4.97 14.46 6.15
C LYS A 59 -4.79 14.70 4.66
N LEU A 60 -5.32 13.79 3.85
CA LEU A 60 -5.16 13.74 2.40
C LEU A 60 -3.73 13.53 1.91
N ASP A 61 -2.79 13.19 2.80
CA ASP A 61 -1.53 12.61 2.35
C ASP A 61 -1.82 11.31 1.60
N ASP A 62 -1.08 11.12 0.52
CA ASP A 62 -1.11 9.93 -0.29
C ASP A 62 0.30 9.40 -0.52
N GLY A 63 0.36 8.13 -0.90
CA GLY A 63 1.59 7.49 -1.32
C GLY A 63 1.26 6.41 -2.32
N SER A 64 2.21 6.08 -3.19
CA SER A 64 2.02 4.94 -4.09
C SER A 64 3.30 4.21 -4.43
N VAL A 65 3.15 2.90 -4.70
CA VAL A 65 4.21 2.03 -5.21
C VAL A 65 3.73 1.41 -6.51
N GLU A 66 4.59 1.39 -7.53
CA GLU A 66 4.31 0.69 -8.78
C GLU A 66 5.14 -0.57 -8.93
N LEU A 67 4.49 -1.67 -9.31
CA LEU A 67 5.09 -2.98 -9.54
C LEU A 67 4.88 -3.41 -10.99
N LEU A 68 5.91 -4.01 -11.60
CA LEU A 68 5.76 -4.70 -12.87
C LEU A 68 5.08 -6.05 -12.66
N VAL A 69 4.09 -6.35 -13.50
CA VAL A 69 3.48 -7.67 -13.54
C VAL A 69 4.42 -8.59 -14.34
N PRO A 70 4.83 -9.75 -13.78
CA PRO A 70 5.70 -10.68 -14.50
C PRO A 70 4.95 -11.28 -15.69
N GLN A 71 5.68 -11.61 -16.75
CA GLN A 71 5.09 -12.22 -17.92
C GLN A 71 4.44 -13.57 -17.56
N GLY A 72 3.15 -13.71 -17.85
CA GLY A 72 2.40 -14.94 -17.63
C GLY A 72 1.72 -15.06 -16.27
N ALA A 73 1.89 -14.09 -15.34
CA ALA A 73 1.04 -14.04 -14.15
C ALA A 73 -0.42 -13.81 -14.55
N LYS A 74 -1.32 -14.49 -13.84
CA LYS A 74 -2.76 -14.38 -14.03
C LYS A 74 -3.41 -13.62 -12.88
N THR A 75 -2.82 -13.71 -11.70
CA THR A 75 -3.39 -13.23 -10.45
C THR A 75 -2.37 -12.46 -9.64
N PHE A 76 -2.84 -11.43 -8.95
CA PHE A 76 -2.09 -10.73 -7.92
C PHE A 76 -2.91 -10.68 -6.64
N ALA A 77 -2.35 -11.18 -5.55
CA ALA A 77 -2.93 -11.13 -4.22
C ALA A 77 -2.11 -10.25 -3.30
N ILE A 78 -2.77 -9.47 -2.44
CA ILE A 78 -2.12 -8.64 -1.42
C ILE A 78 -3.10 -8.34 -0.28
N THR A 79 -2.61 -8.30 0.95
CA THR A 79 -3.41 -7.84 2.10
C THR A 79 -3.17 -6.37 2.36
N ALA A 80 -4.21 -5.62 2.69
CA ALA A 80 -4.08 -4.22 3.09
C ALA A 80 -4.77 -3.94 4.42
N GLY A 81 -4.26 -2.94 5.12
CA GLY A 81 -4.84 -2.40 6.33
C GLY A 81 -3.88 -1.45 7.02
N GLN A 82 -4.33 -0.90 8.14
CA GLN A 82 -3.50 -0.01 8.95
C GLN A 82 -2.70 -0.83 9.97
N SER A 83 -1.47 -0.39 10.26
CA SER A 83 -0.68 -0.94 11.35
C SER A 83 -1.44 -0.79 12.66
N ASP A 84 -1.47 -1.84 13.48
CA ASP A 84 -2.00 -1.80 14.85
C ASP A 84 -1.26 -0.77 15.74
N TYR A 85 -0.11 -0.26 15.28
CA TYR A 85 0.70 0.78 15.93
C TYR A 85 0.45 2.21 15.40
N SER A 86 -0.53 2.39 14.51
CA SER A 86 -0.99 3.73 14.10
C SER A 86 -1.51 4.48 15.33
N ARG A 87 -1.15 5.76 15.48
CA ARG A 87 -1.56 6.56 16.65
C ARG A 87 -3.01 7.01 16.55
N ASP A 88 -3.44 7.38 15.35
CA ASP A 88 -4.81 7.85 15.12
C ASP A 88 -5.76 6.72 14.77
N THR A 89 -6.72 6.45 15.64
CA THR A 89 -7.64 5.32 15.51
C THR A 89 -8.91 5.65 14.70
N ASN A 90 -9.18 6.93 14.46
CA ASN A 90 -10.41 7.41 13.83
C ASN A 90 -10.25 7.79 12.35
N ILE A 91 -9.05 7.57 11.80
CA ILE A 91 -8.75 7.86 10.41
C ILE A 91 -9.10 6.65 9.55
N THR A 92 -9.72 6.92 8.41
CA THR A 92 -9.98 5.91 7.38
C THR A 92 -8.92 6.05 6.30
N VAL A 93 -8.31 4.94 5.92
CA VAL A 93 -7.33 4.92 4.83
C VAL A 93 -7.92 4.19 3.63
N THR A 94 -7.93 4.85 2.49
CA THR A 94 -8.38 4.28 1.22
C THR A 94 -7.19 3.66 0.50
N PHE A 95 -7.32 2.38 0.19
CA PHE A 95 -6.38 1.54 -0.54
C PHE A 95 -6.91 1.30 -1.94
N GLU A 96 -6.12 1.57 -2.96
CA GLU A 96 -6.50 1.42 -4.37
C GLU A 96 -5.44 0.64 -5.14
N ILE A 97 -5.89 -0.31 -5.96
CA ILE A 97 -5.07 -0.99 -6.95
C ILE A 97 -5.55 -0.55 -8.33
N SER A 98 -4.66 0.03 -9.14
CA SER A 98 -4.98 0.48 -10.49
C SER A 98 -3.93 0.04 -11.51
N ASP A 99 -4.32 0.02 -12.80
CA ASP A 99 -3.39 -0.04 -13.92
C ASP A 99 -3.03 1.41 -14.31
N PRO A 100 -1.80 1.88 -14.01
CA PRO A 100 -1.39 3.26 -14.27
C PRO A 100 -1.17 3.55 -15.76
N ILE A 101 -1.24 2.56 -16.66
CA ILE A 101 -1.13 2.79 -18.10
C ILE A 101 -2.49 3.13 -18.71
N SER A 102 -3.55 2.49 -18.22
CA SER A 102 -4.92 2.71 -18.70
C SER A 102 -5.77 3.58 -17.76
N ASP A 103 -5.22 4.00 -16.63
CA ASP A 103 -5.90 4.69 -15.52
C ASP A 103 -7.11 3.91 -14.96
N LYS A 104 -7.18 2.60 -15.21
CA LYS A 104 -8.26 1.74 -14.74
C LYS A 104 -8.05 1.36 -13.27
N VAL A 105 -9.00 1.73 -12.41
CA VAL A 105 -9.09 1.17 -11.05
C VAL A 105 -9.52 -0.30 -11.14
N LEU A 106 -8.73 -1.18 -10.55
CA LEU A 106 -8.94 -2.63 -10.54
C LEU A 106 -9.72 -3.06 -9.29
N ASP A 107 -9.39 -2.51 -8.13
CA ASP A 107 -10.13 -2.69 -6.88
C ASP A 107 -9.76 -1.57 -5.87
N THR A 108 -10.64 -1.32 -4.91
CA THR A 108 -10.47 -0.32 -3.85
C THR A 108 -11.10 -0.77 -2.53
N ALA A 109 -10.60 -0.27 -1.41
CA ALA A 109 -11.28 -0.37 -0.11
C ALA A 109 -10.84 0.73 0.84
N SER A 110 -11.80 1.23 1.62
CA SER A 110 -11.55 2.16 2.72
C SER A 110 -11.58 1.39 4.04
N LEU A 111 -10.46 1.38 4.75
CA LEU A 111 -10.25 0.56 5.94
C LEU A 111 -9.91 1.44 7.16
N ARG A 112 -10.54 1.16 8.29
CA ARG A 112 -10.22 1.71 9.61
C ARG A 112 -9.18 0.85 10.33
N LEU A 113 -8.71 1.33 11.47
CA LEU A 113 -7.85 0.52 12.34
C LEU A 113 -8.55 -0.79 12.75
N ASN A 114 -7.80 -1.89 12.80
CA ASN A 114 -8.26 -3.26 13.02
C ASN A 114 -9.07 -3.90 11.87
N GLU A 115 -9.27 -3.19 10.76
CA GLU A 115 -9.82 -3.78 9.54
C GLU A 115 -8.69 -4.22 8.59
N ALA A 116 -8.91 -5.31 7.89
CA ALA A 116 -8.00 -5.82 6.87
C ALA A 116 -8.81 -6.31 5.67
N LYS A 117 -8.26 -6.17 4.46
CA LYS A 117 -8.82 -6.74 3.24
C LYS A 117 -7.72 -7.47 2.47
N GLU A 118 -8.02 -8.68 2.03
CA GLU A 118 -7.26 -9.34 0.97
C GLU A 118 -7.83 -8.93 -0.39
N PHE A 119 -6.96 -8.40 -1.25
CA PHE A 119 -7.24 -8.11 -2.65
C PHE A 119 -6.78 -9.30 -3.48
N SER A 120 -7.57 -9.67 -4.50
CA SER A 120 -7.22 -10.70 -5.48
C SER A 120 -7.66 -10.24 -6.86
N ILE A 121 -6.69 -9.88 -7.71
CA ILE A 121 -6.91 -9.18 -8.98
C ILE A 121 -6.46 -10.05 -10.14
N ASP A 122 -7.26 -10.10 -11.22
CA ASP A 122 -6.79 -10.62 -12.52
C ASP A 122 -5.83 -9.62 -13.17
N VAL A 123 -4.60 -10.08 -13.43
CA VAL A 123 -3.52 -9.28 -13.99
C VAL A 123 -3.05 -9.80 -15.36
N SER A 124 -3.78 -10.74 -15.96
CA SER A 124 -3.44 -11.37 -17.24
C SER A 124 -3.24 -10.37 -18.39
N SER A 125 -3.92 -9.22 -18.34
CA SER A 125 -3.80 -8.12 -19.30
C SER A 125 -3.21 -6.84 -18.70
N VAL A 126 -2.70 -6.88 -17.47
CA VAL A 126 -2.22 -5.72 -16.74
C VAL A 126 -0.70 -5.74 -16.71
N PRO A 127 0.00 -4.81 -17.39
CA PRO A 127 1.46 -4.81 -17.44
C PRO A 127 2.10 -4.21 -16.17
N ARG A 128 1.36 -3.36 -15.45
CA ARG A 128 1.83 -2.66 -14.26
C ARG A 128 0.69 -2.47 -13.27
N LEU A 129 1.00 -2.60 -11.98
CA LEU A 129 0.10 -2.28 -10.90
C LEU A 129 0.59 -1.04 -10.17
N LYS A 130 -0.32 -0.13 -9.84
CA LYS A 130 -0.12 0.96 -8.90
C LYS A 130 -0.91 0.65 -7.63
N LEU A 131 -0.21 0.64 -6.50
CA LEU A 131 -0.75 0.41 -5.17
C LEU A 131 -0.74 1.74 -4.43
N LYS A 132 -1.90 2.37 -4.32
CA LYS A 132 -2.06 3.72 -3.76
C LYS A 132 -2.74 3.65 -2.40
N VAL A 133 -2.29 4.52 -1.49
CA VAL A 133 -2.93 4.78 -0.20
C VAL A 133 -3.25 6.25 -0.07
N VAL A 134 -4.39 6.58 0.54
CA VAL A 134 -4.81 7.95 0.85
C VAL A 134 -5.43 7.97 2.24
N ALA A 135 -4.94 8.83 3.13
CA ALA A 135 -5.59 9.03 4.42
C ALA A 135 -6.70 10.07 4.29
N GLU A 136 -7.95 9.65 4.48
CA GLU A 136 -9.11 10.55 4.38
C GLU A 136 -9.55 11.02 5.77
N ALA A 137 -9.80 12.33 5.86
CA ALA A 137 -10.37 12.94 7.05
C ALA A 137 -11.86 12.56 7.21
N ALA A 138 -12.34 12.49 8.46
CA ALA A 138 -13.78 12.43 8.68
C ALA A 138 -14.48 13.66 8.10
N GLN A 139 -15.71 13.47 7.61
CA GLN A 139 -16.49 14.54 6.98
C GLN A 139 -16.68 15.72 7.94
N GLY A 140 -16.18 16.91 7.58
CA GLY A 140 -16.25 18.13 8.40
C GLY A 140 -14.95 18.50 9.13
N GLU A 141 -13.93 17.65 9.09
CA GLU A 141 -12.61 18.00 9.62
C GLU A 141 -11.75 18.75 8.59
N SER A 142 -10.90 19.67 9.07
CA SER A 142 -9.95 20.39 8.22
C SER A 142 -9.06 19.40 7.46
N ARG A 143 -8.94 19.61 6.13
CA ARG A 143 -8.06 18.86 5.22
C ARG A 143 -6.56 18.96 5.53
N LYS A 144 -6.17 19.69 6.59
CA LYS A 144 -4.78 20.00 6.94
C LYS A 144 -4.44 19.70 8.41
N SER A 145 -5.15 18.80 9.08
CA SER A 145 -4.71 18.39 10.42
C SER A 145 -3.61 17.36 10.34
N ASP A 146 -2.75 17.37 11.35
CA ASP A 146 -1.81 16.30 11.61
C ASP A 146 -2.58 15.00 11.87
N ILE A 147 -2.08 13.91 11.33
CA ILE A 147 -2.47 12.52 11.62
C ILE A 147 -1.18 11.70 11.78
N SER A 148 -1.28 10.46 12.20
CA SER A 148 -0.19 9.51 12.26
C SER A 148 -0.79 8.13 12.07
N VAL A 149 -0.92 7.76 10.80
CA VAL A 149 -1.38 6.45 10.37
C VAL A 149 -0.34 5.77 9.51
N ILE A 150 -0.25 4.45 9.65
CA ILE A 150 0.75 3.65 8.96
C ILE A 150 0.00 2.60 8.12
N PRO A 151 -0.45 2.93 6.90
CA PRO A 151 -0.91 1.93 5.95
C PRO A 151 0.15 0.90 5.61
N ILE A 152 -0.30 -0.34 5.48
CA ILE A 152 0.52 -1.51 5.12
C ILE A 152 -0.11 -2.21 3.92
N TRP A 153 0.74 -2.54 2.96
CA TRP A 153 0.51 -3.51 1.90
C TRP A 153 1.34 -4.76 2.21
N ALA A 154 0.70 -5.84 2.63
CA ALA A 154 1.33 -7.03 3.18
C ALA A 154 1.17 -8.28 2.30
N ASP A 155 2.17 -9.16 2.35
CA ASP A 155 2.25 -10.45 1.65
C ASP A 155 1.83 -10.39 0.17
N PRO A 156 2.37 -9.45 -0.64
CA PRO A 156 2.05 -9.44 -2.06
C PRO A 156 2.56 -10.70 -2.75
N LYS A 157 1.77 -11.22 -3.69
CA LYS A 157 2.06 -12.45 -4.43
C LYS A 157 1.49 -12.40 -5.85
N PHE A 158 2.32 -12.70 -6.84
CA PHE A 158 1.87 -13.05 -8.19
C PHE A 158 1.73 -14.57 -8.34
N SER A 159 0.74 -15.00 -9.13
CA SER A 159 0.58 -16.39 -9.61
C SER A 159 -0.07 -16.49 -10.97
#